data_AF-A0A2H0APB0-F1
#
_entry.id   AF-A0A2H0APB0-F1
#
_cell.length_a   1.000
_cell.length_b   1.000
_cell.length_c   1.000
_cell.angle_alpha   90.00
_cell.angle_beta   90.00
_cell.angle_gamma   90.00
#
_symmetry.space_group_name_H-M   'P 1'
#
loop_
_entity.id
_entity.type
_entity.pdbx_description
1 polymer ?
#
loop_
_entity_poly.entity_id
_entity_poly.type
_entity_poly.pdbx_seq_one_letter_code
_entity_poly.pdbx_strand_id
1 'polypeptide(L)'
;MVSFWVYFLLLAFGSAFGSFLNVVSLRFNPDEGGLLKDIYGRSHCPHCGRTLRWYELIPLVSFFIQLGKCRSCSAKLTLQYPIVELLSGAIFVLVPYNLLPAHPLLPAPYFFIFTWILVLLALLLMSIIDFHHRIIPDSINVFIAVIGL
;
A
#
# COMPACT_ATOMS: atom_id res chain seq x y z
N MET A 1 -22.76 8.35 13.70
CA MET A 1 -21.82 9.06 12.80
C MET A 1 -20.41 8.71 13.28
N VAL A 2 -19.58 8.08 12.44
CA VAL A 2 -18.21 7.72 12.83
C VAL A 2 -17.38 9.00 13.02
N SER A 3 -16.60 9.09 14.10
CA SER A 3 -15.85 10.29 14.46
C SER A 3 -14.76 10.62 13.43
N PHE A 4 -14.50 11.91 13.19
CA PHE A 4 -13.42 12.39 12.32
C PHE A 4 -12.07 11.73 12.64
N TRP A 5 -11.76 11.56 13.93
CA TRP A 5 -10.53 10.92 14.39
C TRP A 5 -10.36 9.48 13.90
N VAL A 6 -11.46 8.74 13.74
CA VAL A 6 -11.42 7.36 13.22
C VAL A 6 -11.00 7.36 11.76
N TYR A 7 -11.55 8.25 10.94
CA TYR A 7 -11.14 8.36 9.53
C TYR A 7 -9.69 8.81 9.37
N PHE A 8 -9.22 9.72 10.23
CA PHE A 8 -7.82 10.12 10.25
C PHE A 8 -6.89 8.94 10.59
N LEU A 9 -7.23 8.14 11.60
CA LEU A 9 -6.46 6.94 11.96
C LEU A 9 -6.48 5.89 10.84
N LEU A 10 -7.63 5.67 10.19
CA LEU A 10 -7.75 4.77 9.05
C LEU A 10 -6.90 5.24 7.87
N LEU A 11 -6.89 6.54 7.58
CA LEU A 11 -6.04 7.12 6.54
C LEU A 11 -4.56 6.90 6.85
N ALA A 12 -4.12 7.21 8.08
CA ALA A 12 -2.73 7.03 8.49
C ALA A 12 -2.29 5.56 8.40
N PHE A 13 -3.14 4.64 8.88
CA PHE A 13 -2.88 3.21 8.82
C PHE A 13 -2.87 2.68 7.38
N GLY A 14 -3.84 3.11 6.57
CA GLY A 14 -3.91 2.74 5.15
C GLY A 14 -2.72 3.26 4.36
N SER A 15 -2.25 4.48 4.62
CA SER A 15 -1.04 4.99 3.99
C SER A 15 0.22 4.24 4.42
N ALA A 16 0.30 3.78 5.67
CA ALA A 16 1.40 2.90 6.10
C ALA A 16 1.39 1.56 5.34
N PHE A 17 0.20 0.97 5.13
CA PHE A 17 0.04 -0.20 4.26
C PHE A 17 0.49 0.08 2.82
N GLY A 18 0.14 1.25 2.26
CA GLY A 18 0.58 1.64 0.92
C GLY A 18 2.11 1.77 0.83
N SER A 19 2.77 2.25 1.88
CA SER A 19 4.22 2.30 1.95
C SER A 19 4.84 0.90 1.93
N PHE A 20 4.22 -0.07 2.61
CA PHE A 20 4.59 -1.48 2.52
C PHE A 20 4.36 -2.06 1.12
N LEU A 21 3.24 -1.75 0.45
CA LEU A 21 2.98 -2.18 -0.94
C LEU A 21 4.03 -1.65 -1.92
N ASN A 22 4.56 -0.45 -1.71
CA ASN A 22 5.70 0.05 -2.49
C ASN A 22 6.94 -0.83 -2.28
N VAL A 23 7.27 -1.20 -1.04
CA VAL A 23 8.40 -2.11 -0.78
C VAL A 23 8.20 -3.45 -1.47
N VAL A 24 7.01 -4.03 -1.38
CA VAL A 24 6.69 -5.32 -2.00
C VAL A 24 6.80 -5.24 -3.52
N SER A 25 6.23 -4.22 -4.14
CA SER A 25 6.28 -4.05 -5.60
C SER A 25 7.68 -3.76 -6.12
N LEU A 26 8.47 -2.94 -5.42
CA LEU A 26 9.84 -2.60 -5.84
C LEU A 26 10.82 -3.76 -5.70
N ARG A 27 10.55 -4.69 -4.78
CA ARG A 27 11.37 -5.88 -4.56
C ARG A 27 10.78 -7.12 -5.22
N PHE A 28 9.72 -6.95 -5.98
CA PHE A 28 9.13 -8.05 -6.73
C PHE A 28 10.11 -8.48 -7.83
N ASN A 29 10.47 -9.76 -7.83
CA ASN A 29 11.30 -10.36 -8.86
C ASN A 29 10.61 -11.63 -9.39
N PRO A 30 10.17 -11.64 -10.66
CA PRO A 30 9.49 -12.79 -11.25
C PRO A 30 10.41 -14.01 -11.42
N ASP A 31 11.71 -13.79 -11.66
CA ASP A 31 12.65 -14.87 -11.98
C ASP A 31 13.14 -15.62 -10.73
N GLU A 32 13.05 -15.00 -9.56
CA GLU A 32 13.65 -15.49 -8.32
C GLU A 32 12.69 -16.18 -7.34
N GLY A 33 11.42 -16.37 -7.71
CA GLY A 33 10.43 -17.06 -6.88
C GLY A 33 9.37 -16.16 -6.23
N GLY A 34 9.18 -14.95 -6.75
CA GLY A 34 7.97 -14.15 -6.50
C GLY A 34 7.99 -13.27 -5.25
N LEU A 35 6.80 -12.98 -4.75
CA LEU A 35 6.45 -11.77 -3.97
C LEU A 35 7.08 -11.65 -2.56
N LEU A 36 7.61 -12.74 -2.00
CA LEU A 36 7.97 -12.84 -0.58
C LEU A 36 9.45 -13.06 -0.30
N LYS A 37 10.28 -13.32 -1.32
CA LYS A 37 11.67 -13.72 -1.09
C LYS A 37 12.53 -12.57 -0.56
N ASP A 38 12.27 -11.35 -1.03
CA ASP A 38 13.13 -10.18 -0.76
C ASP A 38 12.46 -9.07 0.07
N ILE A 39 11.34 -9.35 0.76
CA ILE A 39 10.65 -8.32 1.56
C ILE A 39 11.38 -8.00 2.88
N TYR A 40 12.35 -8.81 3.29
CA TYR A 40 13.08 -8.64 4.54
C TYR A 40 14.20 -7.60 4.42
N GLY A 41 14.51 -6.93 5.54
CA GLY A 41 15.57 -5.92 5.60
C GLY A 41 15.06 -4.49 5.60
N ARG A 42 15.95 -3.57 5.99
CA ARG A 42 15.61 -2.16 6.21
C ARG A 42 15.41 -1.42 4.89
N SER A 43 14.56 -0.39 4.89
CA SER A 43 14.37 0.46 3.71
C SER A 43 15.64 1.26 3.41
N HIS A 44 16.08 1.21 2.16
CA HIS A 44 17.32 1.83 1.69
C HIS A 44 17.07 2.65 0.44
N CYS A 45 17.86 3.70 0.24
CA CYS A 45 17.81 4.45 -1.00
C CYS A 45 18.39 3.61 -2.15
N PRO A 46 17.67 3.42 -3.29
CA PRO A 46 18.15 2.60 -4.40
C PRO A 46 19.38 3.21 -5.11
N HIS A 47 19.63 4.52 -4.95
CA HIS A 47 20.75 5.20 -5.61
C HIS A 47 22.03 5.23 -4.80
N CYS A 48 21.94 5.42 -3.47
CA CYS A 48 23.12 5.58 -2.62
C CYS A 48 23.29 4.47 -1.58
N GLY A 49 22.37 3.51 -1.50
CA GLY A 49 22.43 2.38 -0.56
C GLY A 49 22.25 2.77 0.91
N ARG A 50 22.14 4.06 1.23
CA ARG A 50 21.94 4.53 2.60
C ARG A 50 20.65 3.98 3.18
N THR A 51 20.73 3.48 4.41
CA THR A 51 19.56 3.16 5.22
C THR A 51 18.76 4.40 5.60
N LEU A 52 17.46 4.36 5.33
CA LEU A 52 16.52 5.43 5.66
C LEU A 52 16.20 5.42 7.16
N ARG A 53 16.09 6.61 7.75
CA ARG A 53 15.64 6.78 9.14
C ARG A 53 14.12 6.69 9.22
N TRP A 54 13.60 6.37 10.40
CA TRP A 54 12.16 6.15 10.62
C TRP A 54 11.28 7.33 10.18
N TYR A 55 11.72 8.57 10.40
CA TYR A 55 10.97 9.76 9.97
C TYR A 55 10.99 10.00 8.46
N GLU A 56 11.95 9.41 7.73
CA GLU A 56 12.00 9.41 6.26
C GLU A 56 11.01 8.39 5.67
N LEU A 57 10.41 7.53 6.51
CA LEU A 57 9.44 6.50 6.15
C LEU A 57 8.00 6.89 6.53
N ILE A 58 7.76 8.10 7.06
CA ILE A 58 6.40 8.57 7.38
C ILE A 58 5.65 8.78 6.05
N PRO A 59 4.59 8.01 5.75
CA PRO A 59 3.90 8.08 4.48
C PRO A 59 3.39 9.48 4.17
N LEU A 60 3.43 9.89 2.89
CA LEU A 60 3.07 11.20 2.34
C LEU A 60 3.94 12.37 2.86
N VAL A 61 4.04 12.52 4.18
CA VAL A 61 4.74 13.61 4.86
C VAL A 61 6.23 13.62 4.50
N SER A 62 6.88 12.45 4.51
CA SER A 62 8.31 12.36 4.20
C SER A 62 8.61 12.81 2.77
N PHE A 63 7.73 12.54 1.81
CA PHE A 63 7.87 12.94 0.41
C PHE A 63 7.79 14.46 0.26
N PHE A 64 6.82 15.11 0.91
CA PHE A 64 6.67 16.57 0.86
C PHE A 64 7.83 17.30 1.56
N ILE A 65 8.24 16.83 2.74
CA ILE A 65 9.38 17.42 3.48
C ILE A 65 10.69 17.29 2.68
N GLN A 66 10.86 16.17 1.97
CA GLN A 66 12.03 15.90 1.16
C GLN A 66 11.94 16.48 -0.26
N LEU A 67 10.82 17.14 -0.60
CA LEU A 67 10.52 17.67 -1.93
C LEU A 67 10.75 16.63 -3.04
N GLY A 68 10.40 15.37 -2.76
CA GLY A 68 10.60 14.23 -3.65
C GLY A 68 12.06 13.93 -3.98
N LYS A 69 13.02 14.23 -3.08
CA LYS A 69 14.45 13.94 -3.28
C LYS A 69 15.10 13.29 -2.07
N CYS A 70 16.00 12.34 -2.28
CA CYS A 70 16.75 11.74 -1.18
C CYS A 70 17.62 12.81 -0.49
N ARG A 71 17.57 12.87 0.85
CA ARG A 71 18.37 13.83 1.65
C ARG A 71 19.89 13.70 1.51
N SER A 72 20.38 12.54 1.07
CA SER A 72 21.83 12.27 1.00
C SER A 72 22.40 12.45 -0.40
N CYS A 73 21.73 11.91 -1.42
CA CYS A 73 22.23 11.93 -2.80
C CYS A 73 21.41 12.82 -3.74
N SER A 74 20.35 13.47 -3.25
CA SER A 74 19.44 14.33 -4.04
C SER A 74 18.76 13.64 -5.23
N ALA A 75 18.85 12.31 -5.33
CA ALA A 75 18.15 11.53 -6.34
C ALA A 75 16.64 11.69 -6.18
N LYS A 76 15.92 11.81 -7.29
CA LYS A 76 14.46 12.00 -7.30
C LYS A 76 13.75 10.72 -6.86
N LEU A 77 12.80 10.85 -5.95
CA LEU A 77 11.85 9.78 -5.62
C LEU A 77 10.72 9.79 -6.65
N THR A 78 10.31 8.61 -7.09
CA THR A 78 9.20 8.43 -8.03
C THR A 78 7.88 8.88 -7.40
N LEU A 79 6.99 9.52 -8.19
CA LEU A 79 5.65 9.90 -7.74
C LEU A 79 4.77 8.70 -7.38
N GLN A 80 5.13 7.50 -7.81
CA GLN A 80 4.49 6.25 -7.40
C GLN A 80 4.39 6.12 -5.88
N TYR A 81 5.44 6.47 -5.13
CA TYR A 81 5.46 6.32 -3.67
C TYR A 81 4.29 7.05 -3.00
N PRO A 82 4.16 8.39 -3.12
CA PRO A 82 3.05 9.11 -2.51
C PRO A 82 1.69 8.76 -3.13
N ILE A 83 1.63 8.40 -4.42
CA ILE A 83 0.36 8.01 -5.07
C ILE A 83 -0.18 6.71 -4.46
N VAL A 84 0.65 5.69 -4.31
CA VAL A 84 0.24 4.39 -3.75
C VAL A 84 -0.12 4.52 -2.27
N GLU A 85 0.62 5.33 -1.51
CA GLU A 85 0.30 5.64 -0.11
C GLU A 85 -1.04 6.36 0.04
N LEU A 86 -1.36 7.28 -0.89
CA LEU A 86 -2.63 7.99 -0.89
C LEU A 86 -3.79 7.07 -1.31
N LEU A 87 -3.61 6.27 -2.36
CA LEU A 87 -4.64 5.33 -2.83
C LEU A 87 -4.96 4.27 -1.77
N SER A 88 -3.93 3.71 -1.12
CA SER A 88 -4.12 2.78 -0.01
C SER A 88 -4.83 3.43 1.17
N GLY A 89 -4.42 4.65 1.55
CA GLY A 89 -5.15 5.45 2.56
C GLY A 89 -6.62 5.67 2.19
N ALA A 90 -6.89 6.00 0.93
CA ALA A 90 -8.25 6.20 0.42
C ALA A 90 -9.09 4.91 0.48
N ILE A 91 -8.52 3.74 0.17
CA ILE A 91 -9.21 2.44 0.29
C ILE A 91 -9.69 2.23 1.74
N PHE A 92 -8.81 2.48 2.72
CA PHE A 92 -9.14 2.31 4.15
C PHE A 92 -10.21 3.28 4.66
N VAL A 93 -10.40 4.43 4.01
CA VAL A 93 -11.43 5.42 4.37
C VAL A 93 -12.73 5.20 3.61
N LEU A 94 -12.64 5.03 2.29
CA LEU A 94 -13.80 4.99 1.39
C LEU A 94 -14.58 3.68 1.53
N VAL A 95 -13.91 2.54 1.76
CA VAL A 95 -14.63 1.26 1.89
C VAL A 95 -15.56 1.27 3.12
N PRO A 96 -15.10 1.59 4.34
CA PRO A 96 -16.00 1.72 5.48
C PRO A 96 -17.02 2.85 5.30
N TYR A 97 -16.63 3.98 4.71
CA TYR A 97 -17.54 5.12 4.52
C TYR A 97 -18.76 4.75 3.66
N ASN A 98 -18.57 3.97 2.60
CA ASN A 98 -19.66 3.58 1.69
C ASN A 98 -20.44 2.35 2.17
N LEU A 99 -19.78 1.36 2.78
CA LEU A 99 -20.42 0.09 3.13
C LEU A 99 -21.09 0.08 4.51
N LEU A 100 -20.60 0.89 5.46
CA LEU A 100 -21.14 0.93 6.82
C LEU A 100 -22.57 1.51 6.91
N PRO A 101 -22.93 2.57 6.15
CA PRO A 101 -24.30 3.09 6.15
C PRO A 101 -25.30 2.22 5.36
N ALA A 102 -24.82 1.45 4.38
CA ALA A 102 -25.65 0.69 3.44
C ALA A 102 -26.24 -0.60 4.05
N HIS A 103 -25.59 -1.18 5.07
CA HIS A 103 -25.98 -2.47 5.63
C HIS A 103 -26.03 -2.50 7.18
N PRO A 104 -26.88 -1.66 7.82
CA PRO A 104 -26.95 -1.58 9.28
C PRO A 104 -27.55 -2.82 9.97
N LEU A 105 -28.22 -3.72 9.22
CA LEU A 105 -28.97 -4.86 9.76
C LEU A 105 -28.29 -6.23 9.57
N LEU A 106 -27.17 -6.29 8.83
CA LEU A 106 -26.42 -7.54 8.67
C LEU A 106 -25.50 -7.73 9.89
N PRO A 107 -25.34 -8.96 10.42
CA PRO A 107 -24.44 -9.24 11.54
C PRO A 107 -22.94 -9.17 11.17
N ALA A 108 -22.57 -8.97 9.89
CA ALA A 108 -21.18 -9.06 9.42
C ALA A 108 -20.68 -7.88 8.54
N PRO A 109 -21.00 -6.60 8.80
CA PRO A 109 -20.51 -5.49 7.98
C PRO A 109 -18.98 -5.38 8.06
N TYR A 110 -18.38 -5.70 9.21
CA TYR A 110 -16.93 -5.61 9.40
C TYR A 110 -16.15 -6.65 8.62
N PHE A 111 -16.63 -7.90 8.54
CA PHE A 111 -15.97 -8.94 7.75
C PHE A 111 -16.01 -8.60 6.25
N PHE A 112 -17.16 -8.11 5.77
CA PHE A 112 -17.30 -7.68 4.39
C PHE A 112 -16.40 -6.49 4.06
N ILE A 113 -16.38 -5.46 4.92
CA ILE A 113 -15.48 -4.30 4.79
C ILE A 113 -14.00 -4.75 4.75
N PHE A 114 -13.60 -5.63 5.66
CA PHE A 114 -12.24 -6.15 5.73
C PHE A 114 -11.86 -6.89 4.44
N THR A 115 -12.76 -7.74 3.94
CA THR A 115 -12.56 -8.50 2.70
C THR A 115 -12.37 -7.56 1.51
N TRP A 116 -13.20 -6.52 1.37
CA TRP A 116 -13.06 -5.52 0.30
C TRP A 116 -11.77 -4.72 0.39
N ILE A 117 -11.34 -4.35 1.60
CA ILE A 117 -10.04 -3.68 1.79
C ILE A 117 -8.91 -4.59 1.28
N LEU A 118 -8.90 -5.87 1.68
CA LEU A 118 -7.87 -6.81 1.23
C LEU A 118 -7.86 -6.99 -0.29
N VAL A 119 -9.03 -7.17 -0.91
CA VAL A 119 -9.15 -7.32 -2.37
C VAL A 119 -8.63 -6.07 -3.08
N LEU A 120 -9.03 -4.86 -2.65
CA LEU A 120 -8.59 -3.62 -3.28
C LEU A 120 -7.10 -3.36 -3.08
N LEU A 121 -6.51 -3.72 -1.93
CA LEU A 121 -5.07 -3.65 -1.72
C LEU A 121 -4.31 -4.64 -2.62
N ALA A 122 -4.83 -5.86 -2.78
CA ALA A 122 -4.25 -6.86 -3.67
C ALA A 122 -4.30 -6.41 -5.13
N LEU A 123 -5.43 -5.85 -5.58
CA LEU A 123 -5.58 -5.26 -6.92
C LEU A 123 -4.67 -4.05 -7.12
N LEU A 124 -4.53 -3.18 -6.11
CA LEU A 124 -3.60 -2.06 -6.16
C LEU A 124 -2.15 -2.55 -6.33
N LEU A 125 -1.74 -3.55 -5.55
CA LEU A 125 -0.42 -4.16 -5.67
C LEU A 125 -0.21 -4.80 -7.05
N MET A 126 -1.19 -5.55 -7.54
CA MET A 126 -1.16 -6.19 -8.86
C MET A 126 -1.02 -5.13 -9.97
N SER A 127 -1.79 -4.05 -9.89
CA SER A 127 -1.72 -2.94 -10.85
C SER A 127 -0.33 -2.28 -10.89
N ILE A 128 0.32 -2.12 -9.74
CA ILE A 128 1.68 -1.58 -9.67
C ILE A 128 2.68 -2.55 -10.31
N ILE A 129 2.60 -3.84 -9.99
CA ILE A 129 3.54 -4.83 -10.54
C ILE A 129 3.36 -4.96 -12.05
N ASP A 130 2.12 -5.00 -12.53
CA ASP A 130 1.81 -5.02 -13.97
C ASP A 130 2.36 -3.77 -14.68
N PHE A 131 2.24 -2.59 -14.08
CA PHE A 131 2.81 -1.36 -14.65
C PHE A 131 4.33 -1.43 -14.85
N HIS A 132 5.06 -2.09 -13.94
CA HIS A 132 6.53 -2.19 -13.99
C HIS A 132 7.03 -3.36 -14.84
N HIS A 133 6.40 -4.53 -14.71
CA HIS A 133 6.89 -5.78 -15.26
C HIS A 133 6.01 -6.34 -16.40
N ARG A 134 4.82 -5.75 -16.64
CA ARG A 134 3.82 -6.20 -17.63
C ARG A 134 3.43 -7.67 -17.47
N ILE A 135 3.36 -8.11 -16.22
CA ILE A 135 2.98 -9.47 -15.83
C ILE A 135 2.00 -9.39 -14.67
N ILE A 136 1.08 -10.36 -14.63
CA ILE A 136 0.12 -10.54 -13.55
C ILE A 136 0.65 -11.65 -12.64
N PRO A 137 1.01 -11.37 -11.38
CA PRO A 137 1.55 -12.39 -10.49
C PRO A 137 0.48 -13.40 -10.09
N ASP A 138 0.70 -14.68 -10.44
CA ASP A 138 -0.21 -15.78 -10.10
C ASP A 138 -0.46 -15.87 -8.59
N SER A 139 0.53 -15.55 -7.75
CA SER A 139 0.40 -15.56 -6.30
C SER A 139 -0.68 -14.59 -5.79
N ILE A 140 -0.83 -13.42 -6.41
CA ILE A 140 -1.88 -12.46 -6.03
C ILE A 140 -3.23 -12.94 -6.55
N ASN A 141 -3.25 -13.50 -7.75
CA ASN A 141 -4.49 -13.99 -8.35
C ASN A 141 -5.09 -15.16 -7.53
N VAL A 142 -4.25 -16.10 -7.09
CA VAL A 142 -4.65 -17.20 -6.19
C VAL A 142 -5.11 -16.65 -4.83
N PHE A 143 -4.44 -15.62 -4.29
CA PHE A 143 -4.85 -15.00 -3.03
C PHE A 143 -6.27 -14.40 -3.11
N ILE A 144 -6.58 -13.70 -4.21
CA ILE A 144 -7.93 -13.15 -4.46
C ILE A 144 -8.94 -14.29 -4.59
N ALA A 145 -8.61 -15.36 -5.32
CA ALA A 145 -9.47 -16.53 -5.48
C ALA A 145 -9.82 -17.21 -4.15
N VAL A 146 -8.84 -17.37 -3.25
CA VAL A 146 -9.05 -17.97 -1.92
C VAL A 146 -9.95 -17.12 -1.03
N ILE A 147 -9.89 -15.79 -1.18
CA ILE A 147 -10.74 -14.87 -0.42
C ILE A 147 -12.21 -14.91 -0.90
N GLY A 148 -12.50 -15.65 -1.97
CA GLY A 148 -13.85 -15.94 -2.43
C GLY A 148 -14.31 -15.09 -3.60
N LEU A 149 -13.38 -14.71 -4.50
CA LEU A 149 -13.67 -14.00 -5.74
C LEU A 149 -13.22 -14.81 -6.97
#